data_AF-F9VZ75-F1
#
_entry.id   AF-F9VZ75-F1
#
_cell.length_a   1.000
_cell.length_b   1.000
_cell.length_c   1.000
_cell.angle_alpha   90.00
_cell.angle_beta   90.00
_cell.angle_gamma   90.00
#
_symmetry.space_group_name_H-M   'P 1'
#
loop_
_entity.id
_entity.type
_entity.pdbx_description
1 polymer ?
#
loop_
_entity_poly.entity_id
_entity_poly.type
_entity_poly.pdbx_seq_one_letter_code
_entity_poly.pdbx_strand_id
1 'polypeptide(L)'
;MSAMVVNEDHHVGGVLHAAGEHRLTQEQYGSRYVLVVVRILVDPTAAADVAAVGELQDRTTIASASSEPFVSPDYDAASLDATRNALLELAKGLDSFDRTFGARDDADPVRHLIGCAAGWGGLPTSEATYVGVDPGTGPGHYELVFADVPVDAFWSVSVYNAAGFFEPNEKNLYTVNSVTGVRNDDGSITVRFIPDTSGDVPPNAIVTPEGWNYLIRLYRPRAEILDGIWTPPVLKAVAQS
;
A
#
# COMPACT_ATOMS: atom_id res chain seq x y z
N MET A 1 10.21 2.58 -10.62
CA MET A 1 10.26 3.75 -9.71
C MET A 1 9.06 4.63 -9.98
N SER A 2 8.51 5.26 -8.95
CA SER A 2 7.49 6.30 -9.05
C SER A 2 7.80 7.42 -8.06
N ALA A 3 7.56 8.68 -8.41
CA ALA A 3 7.57 9.80 -7.48
C ALA A 3 6.16 10.41 -7.40
N MET A 4 5.48 10.17 -6.29
CA MET A 4 4.15 10.71 -6.03
C MET A 4 4.28 12.12 -5.43
N VAL A 5 3.61 13.10 -6.03
CA VAL A 5 3.63 14.49 -5.56
C VAL A 5 2.30 14.80 -4.88
N VAL A 6 2.35 15.07 -3.58
CA VAL A 6 1.19 15.30 -2.72
C VAL A 6 1.22 16.73 -2.20
N ASN A 7 0.11 17.43 -2.34
CA ASN A 7 -0.02 18.81 -1.89
C ASN A 7 -0.42 18.90 -0.40
N GLU A 8 -0.50 20.11 0.16
CA GLU A 8 -0.81 20.32 1.59
C GLU A 8 -2.21 19.82 2.00
N ASP A 9 -3.14 19.73 1.04
CA ASP A 9 -4.51 19.21 1.24
C ASP A 9 -4.62 17.70 0.96
N HIS A 10 -3.48 16.99 0.86
CA HIS A 10 -3.42 15.56 0.54
C HIS A 10 -3.94 15.16 -0.86
N HIS A 11 -4.03 16.10 -1.80
CA HIS A 11 -4.31 15.75 -3.19
C HIS A 11 -3.04 15.33 -3.91
N VAL A 12 -3.13 14.23 -4.66
CA VAL A 12 -2.06 13.70 -5.49
C VAL A 12 -2.17 14.33 -6.88
N GLY A 13 -1.48 15.45 -7.09
CA GLY A 13 -1.51 16.19 -8.37
C GLY A 13 -0.68 15.54 -9.49
N GLY A 14 0.06 14.46 -9.19
CA GLY A 14 0.77 13.69 -10.20
C GLY A 14 1.64 12.57 -9.64
N VAL A 15 1.87 11.55 -10.47
CA VAL A 15 2.80 10.45 -10.20
C VAL A 15 3.79 10.36 -11.36
N LEU A 16 5.06 10.63 -11.08
CA LEU A 16 6.12 10.68 -12.08
C LEU A 16 6.77 9.30 -12.21
N HIS A 17 6.86 8.78 -13.43
CA HIS A 17 7.50 7.48 -13.70
C HIS A 17 8.75 7.60 -14.58
N ALA A 18 8.87 8.67 -15.37
CA ALA A 18 10.00 8.88 -16.24
C ALA A 18 11.23 9.37 -15.46
N ALA A 19 12.41 8.90 -15.85
CA ALA A 19 13.67 9.48 -15.36
C ALA A 19 13.88 10.89 -15.95
N GLY A 20 14.59 11.75 -15.23
CA GLY A 20 14.95 13.08 -15.69
C GLY A 20 14.60 14.19 -14.69
N GLU A 21 14.72 15.42 -15.16
CA GLU A 21 14.33 16.60 -14.38
C GLU A 21 12.83 16.82 -14.51
N HIS A 22 12.16 16.98 -13.37
CA HIS A 22 10.73 17.30 -13.30
C HIS A 22 10.55 18.59 -12.53
N ARG A 23 10.02 19.62 -13.19
CA ARG A 23 9.75 20.90 -12.56
C ARG A 23 8.43 20.84 -11.81
N LEU A 24 8.46 21.14 -10.52
CA LEU A 24 7.26 21.24 -9.68
C LEU A 24 6.91 22.71 -9.44
N THR A 25 5.65 23.09 -9.65
CA THR A 25 5.20 24.48 -9.46
C THR A 25 3.96 24.56 -8.57
N GLN A 26 3.81 25.67 -7.86
CA GLN A 26 2.61 25.94 -7.05
C GLN A 26 1.33 25.96 -7.91
N GLU A 27 1.40 26.49 -9.13
CA GLU A 27 0.27 26.51 -10.06
C GLU A 27 -0.21 25.10 -10.42
N GLN A 28 0.73 24.17 -10.63
CA GLN A 28 0.42 22.79 -10.98
C GLN A 28 -0.15 21.98 -9.81
N TYR A 29 0.39 22.16 -8.60
CA TYR A 29 0.05 21.32 -7.44
C TYR A 29 -0.91 21.98 -6.44
N GLY A 30 -1.24 23.26 -6.62
CA GLY A 30 -2.28 23.96 -5.88
C GLY A 30 -1.91 24.38 -4.46
N SER A 31 -0.66 24.18 -4.03
CA SER A 31 -0.18 24.54 -2.70
C SER A 31 1.26 25.06 -2.75
N ARG A 32 1.68 25.74 -1.68
CA ARG A 32 3.03 26.30 -1.60
C ARG A 32 4.06 25.19 -1.38
N TYR A 33 3.73 24.21 -0.56
CA TYR A 33 4.57 23.07 -0.25
C TYR A 33 3.99 21.80 -0.86
N VAL A 34 4.86 20.90 -1.30
CA VAL A 34 4.47 19.55 -1.70
C VAL A 34 5.40 18.54 -1.04
N LEU A 35 4.87 17.37 -0.75
CA LEU A 35 5.66 16.20 -0.42
C LEU A 35 5.92 15.39 -1.69
N VAL A 36 7.18 15.04 -1.93
CA VAL A 36 7.57 14.12 -3.00
C VAL A 36 7.91 12.77 -2.38
N VAL A 37 7.06 11.77 -2.61
CA VAL A 37 7.26 10.40 -2.11
C VAL A 37 7.82 9.54 -3.24
N VAL A 38 9.12 9.27 -3.17
CA VAL A 38 9.81 8.41 -4.15
C VAL A 38 9.74 6.95 -3.68
N ARG A 39 9.26 6.07 -4.56
CA ARG A 39 9.17 4.62 -4.34
C ARG A 39 9.95 3.89 -5.40
N ILE A 40 10.85 3.03 -4.96
CA ILE A 40 11.62 2.11 -5.81
C ILE A 40 11.34 0.71 -5.28
N LEU A 41 10.93 -0.19 -6.17
CA LEU A 41 10.75 -1.59 -5.83
C LEU A 41 12.13 -2.18 -5.53
N VAL A 42 12.22 -3.00 -4.47
CA VAL A 42 13.44 -3.68 -4.08
C VAL A 42 13.11 -5.14 -3.74
N ASP A 43 13.95 -6.07 -4.18
CA ASP A 43 14.04 -7.41 -3.63
C ASP A 43 15.00 -7.39 -2.42
N PRO A 44 14.48 -7.41 -1.19
CA PRO A 44 15.31 -7.31 0.01
C PRO A 44 16.19 -8.56 0.23
N THR A 45 15.94 -9.65 -0.49
CA THR A 45 16.72 -10.89 -0.39
C THR A 45 17.91 -10.90 -1.34
N ALA A 46 17.93 -10.01 -2.34
CA ALA A 46 19.00 -9.88 -3.32
C ALA A 46 19.89 -8.68 -2.99
N ALA A 47 21.04 -8.92 -2.33
CA ALA A 47 21.95 -7.85 -1.92
C ALA A 47 22.39 -6.91 -3.07
N ALA A 48 22.51 -7.44 -4.30
CA ALA A 48 22.83 -6.63 -5.48
C ALA A 48 21.69 -5.69 -5.88
N ASP A 49 20.42 -6.12 -5.73
CA ASP A 49 19.26 -5.28 -6.03
C ASP A 49 19.12 -4.17 -4.97
N VAL A 50 19.31 -4.50 -3.69
CA VAL A 50 19.37 -3.52 -2.60
C VAL A 50 20.42 -2.45 -2.86
N ALA A 51 21.63 -2.85 -3.28
CA ALA A 51 22.70 -1.91 -3.63
C ALA A 51 22.31 -1.02 -4.83
N ALA A 52 21.75 -1.61 -5.89
CA ALA A 52 21.31 -0.85 -7.07
C ALA A 52 20.20 0.16 -6.74
N VAL A 53 19.25 -0.21 -5.88
CA VAL A 53 18.21 0.70 -5.39
C VAL A 53 18.82 1.82 -4.55
N GLY A 54 19.79 1.52 -3.69
CA GLY A 54 20.54 2.53 -2.93
C GLY A 54 21.22 3.56 -3.83
N GLU A 55 21.90 3.12 -4.89
CA GLU A 55 22.52 4.02 -5.88
C GLU A 55 21.49 4.92 -6.58
N LEU A 56 20.28 4.42 -6.85
CA LEU A 56 19.19 5.24 -7.42
C LEU A 56 18.65 6.26 -6.42
N GLN A 57 18.56 5.89 -5.13
CA GLN A 57 18.17 6.82 -4.07
C GLN A 57 19.20 7.95 -3.91
N ASP A 58 20.50 7.63 -3.89
CA ASP A 58 21.58 8.60 -3.78
C ASP A 58 21.61 9.61 -4.94
N ARG A 59 21.10 9.22 -6.11
CA ARG A 59 20.99 10.07 -7.30
C ARG A 59 19.73 10.94 -7.31
N THR A 60 18.83 10.79 -6.34
CA THR A 60 17.61 11.60 -6.25
C THR A 60 17.94 12.93 -5.58
N THR A 61 17.81 14.02 -6.33
CA THR A 61 18.13 15.37 -5.85
C THR A 61 16.94 16.31 -5.98
N ILE A 62 16.83 17.28 -5.07
CA ILE A 62 15.88 18.39 -5.16
C ILE A 62 16.68 19.69 -5.29
N ALA A 63 16.37 20.47 -6.31
CA ALA A 63 16.87 21.83 -6.47
C ALA A 63 15.72 22.82 -6.25
N SER A 64 15.91 23.79 -5.35
CA SER A 64 14.91 24.80 -5.03
C SER A 64 15.55 26.18 -5.04
N ALA A 65 14.81 27.17 -5.54
CA ALA A 65 15.19 28.59 -5.48
C ALA A 65 14.86 29.23 -4.12
N SER A 66 14.17 28.50 -3.23
CA SER A 66 13.81 28.92 -1.88
C SER A 66 14.23 27.88 -0.85
N SER A 67 14.51 28.34 0.36
CA SER A 67 14.82 27.50 1.54
C SER A 67 13.85 27.76 2.70
N GLU A 68 12.67 28.32 2.41
CA GLU A 68 11.65 28.52 3.45
C GLU A 68 11.11 27.17 3.92
N PRO A 69 11.18 26.86 5.23
CA PRO A 69 10.72 25.58 5.75
C PRO A 69 9.20 25.52 5.81
N PHE A 70 8.64 24.35 5.53
CA PHE A 70 7.26 24.04 5.91
C PHE A 70 7.14 24.02 7.44
N VAL A 71 6.14 24.73 7.97
CA VAL A 71 5.79 24.72 9.39
C VAL A 71 4.39 24.16 9.50
N SER A 72 4.27 22.97 10.08
CA SER A 72 2.97 22.36 10.36
C SER A 72 2.17 23.25 11.31
N PRO A 73 0.84 23.34 11.15
CA PRO A 73 -0.02 23.88 12.19
C PRO A 73 0.18 23.13 13.51
N ASP A 74 0.04 23.85 14.62
CA ASP A 74 0.05 23.29 15.98
C ASP A 74 -1.34 22.72 16.28
N TYR A 75 -1.52 21.42 16.01
CA TYR A 75 -2.79 20.73 16.22
C TYR A 75 -2.92 20.26 17.67
N ASP A 76 -4.09 20.47 18.27
CA ASP A 76 -4.45 19.80 19.51
C ASP A 76 -4.58 18.29 19.26
N ALA A 77 -3.68 17.51 19.86
CA ALA A 77 -3.60 16.07 19.63
C ALA A 77 -4.89 15.34 20.03
N ALA A 78 -5.53 15.75 21.14
CA ALA A 78 -6.75 15.10 21.61
C ALA A 78 -7.91 15.31 20.63
N SER A 79 -8.08 16.53 20.11
CA SER A 79 -9.08 16.85 19.08
C SER A 79 -8.79 16.18 17.74
N LEU A 80 -7.52 16.13 17.33
CA LEU A 80 -7.08 15.43 16.12
C LEU A 80 -7.40 13.93 16.22
N ASP A 81 -7.02 13.28 17.33
CA ASP A 81 -7.25 11.86 17.55
C ASP A 81 -8.74 11.53 17.63
N ALA A 82 -9.54 12.36 18.30
CA ALA A 82 -10.99 12.18 18.34
C ALA A 82 -11.61 12.20 16.92
N THR A 83 -11.18 13.14 16.08
CA THR A 83 -11.64 13.24 14.68
C THR A 83 -11.17 12.05 13.86
N ARG A 84 -9.88 11.71 13.98
CA ARG A 84 -9.27 10.59 13.26
C ARG A 84 -9.98 9.27 13.61
N ASN A 85 -10.22 9.00 14.89
CA ASN A 85 -10.87 7.77 15.33
C ASN A 85 -12.30 7.65 14.79
N ALA A 86 -13.07 8.74 14.76
CA ALA A 86 -14.40 8.73 14.13
C ALA A 86 -14.33 8.40 12.62
N LEU A 87 -13.33 8.94 11.91
CA LEU A 87 -13.11 8.61 10.50
C LEU A 87 -12.65 7.15 10.30
N LEU A 88 -11.86 6.60 11.21
CA LEU A 88 -11.46 5.19 11.18
C LEU A 88 -12.65 4.25 11.38
N GLU A 89 -13.62 4.61 12.23
CA GLU A 89 -14.88 3.84 12.34
C GLU A 89 -15.68 3.87 11.04
N LEU A 90 -15.74 5.01 10.35
CA LEU A 90 -16.38 5.11 9.04
C LEU A 90 -15.62 4.31 7.96
N ALA A 91 -14.29 4.29 8.03
CA ALA A 91 -13.44 3.56 7.10
C ALA A 91 -13.70 2.04 7.11
N LYS A 92 -14.15 1.47 8.24
CA LYS A 92 -14.53 0.04 8.32
C LYS A 92 -15.68 -0.34 7.38
N GLY A 93 -16.48 0.64 6.94
CA GLY A 93 -17.55 0.42 5.96
C GLY A 93 -17.13 0.59 4.51
N LEU A 94 -15.84 0.85 4.21
CA LEU A 94 -15.33 0.94 2.86
C LEU A 94 -14.80 -0.41 2.40
N ASP A 95 -15.43 -0.99 1.37
CA ASP A 95 -14.97 -2.24 0.74
C ASP A 95 -13.75 -2.01 -0.18
N SER A 96 -13.45 -0.74 -0.48
CA SER A 96 -12.45 -0.33 -1.47
C SER A 96 -12.00 1.11 -1.24
N PHE A 97 -10.75 1.42 -1.57
CA PHE A 97 -10.17 2.77 -1.54
C PHE A 97 -10.26 3.50 -2.90
N ASP A 98 -11.22 3.12 -3.75
CA ASP A 98 -11.47 3.79 -5.02
C ASP A 98 -11.83 5.26 -4.81
N ARG A 99 -11.24 6.12 -5.65
CA ARG A 99 -11.42 7.58 -5.62
C ARG A 99 -11.13 8.22 -4.26
N THR A 100 -10.40 7.53 -3.38
CA THR A 100 -9.94 8.07 -2.11
C THR A 100 -8.75 9.00 -2.30
N PHE A 101 -7.85 8.67 -3.22
CA PHE A 101 -6.63 9.45 -3.51
C PHE A 101 -6.61 9.84 -4.99
N GLY A 102 -6.02 10.99 -5.30
CA GLY A 102 -6.02 11.54 -6.64
C GLY A 102 -5.91 13.05 -6.66
N ALA A 103 -5.99 13.63 -7.86
CA ALA A 103 -6.21 15.06 -8.01
C ALA A 103 -7.58 15.44 -7.41
N ARG A 104 -7.76 16.72 -7.10
CA ARG A 104 -8.97 17.23 -6.43
C ARG A 104 -10.27 16.85 -7.15
N ASP A 105 -10.25 16.86 -8.48
CA ASP A 105 -11.45 16.58 -9.29
C ASP A 105 -11.71 15.08 -9.50
N ASP A 106 -10.69 14.23 -9.28
CA ASP A 106 -10.81 12.78 -9.44
C ASP A 106 -11.26 12.11 -8.13
N ALA A 107 -10.83 12.64 -7.00
CA ALA A 107 -11.15 12.12 -5.67
C ALA A 107 -12.59 12.49 -5.25
N ASP A 108 -13.29 11.54 -4.63
CA ASP A 108 -14.55 11.84 -3.94
C ASP A 108 -14.23 12.54 -2.61
N PRO A 109 -14.82 13.71 -2.30
CA PRO A 109 -14.43 14.49 -1.12
C PRO A 109 -14.65 13.75 0.22
N VAL A 110 -15.69 12.92 0.32
CA VAL A 110 -15.98 12.18 1.56
C VAL A 110 -15.00 11.02 1.71
N ARG A 111 -14.77 10.28 0.62
CA ARG A 111 -13.79 9.18 0.59
C ARG A 111 -12.38 9.70 0.85
N HIS A 112 -12.01 10.84 0.26
CA HIS A 112 -10.72 11.49 0.47
C HIS A 112 -10.49 11.86 1.94
N LEU A 113 -11.48 12.45 2.61
CA LEU A 113 -11.40 12.74 4.04
C LEU A 113 -11.17 11.48 4.89
N ILE A 114 -11.93 10.41 4.62
CA ILE A 114 -11.78 9.12 5.30
C ILE A 114 -10.38 8.53 5.02
N GLY A 115 -9.93 8.59 3.78
CA GLY A 115 -8.63 8.12 3.33
C GLY A 115 -7.44 8.83 3.97
N CYS A 116 -7.52 10.14 4.16
CA CYS A 116 -6.50 10.91 4.87
C CYS A 116 -6.27 10.38 6.29
N ALA A 117 -7.32 9.90 6.96
CA ALA A 117 -7.23 9.32 8.30
C ALA A 117 -6.75 7.86 8.28
N ALA A 118 -7.29 7.06 7.35
CA ALA A 118 -7.11 5.61 7.31
C ALA A 118 -5.87 5.13 6.55
N GLY A 119 -5.42 5.88 5.54
CA GLY A 119 -4.42 5.41 4.57
C GLY A 119 -3.62 6.53 3.94
N TRP A 120 -3.20 7.52 4.73
CA TRP A 120 -2.42 8.66 4.26
C TRP A 120 -1.26 8.23 3.33
N GLY A 121 -1.18 8.85 2.16
CA GLY A 121 -0.13 8.61 1.17
C GLY A 121 -0.45 7.48 0.20
N GLY A 122 -1.70 6.99 0.18
CA GLY A 122 -2.20 6.11 -0.86
C GLY A 122 -2.08 6.73 -2.25
N LEU A 123 -1.93 5.88 -3.27
CA LEU A 123 -1.84 6.28 -4.66
C LEU A 123 -3.24 6.42 -5.29
N PRO A 124 -3.38 7.21 -6.37
CA PRO A 124 -4.61 7.24 -7.16
C PRO A 124 -5.00 5.84 -7.66
N THR A 125 -6.30 5.59 -7.87
CA THR A 125 -6.82 4.28 -8.30
C THR A 125 -6.13 3.71 -9.55
N SER A 126 -5.75 4.57 -10.49
CA SER A 126 -5.02 4.21 -11.72
C SER A 126 -3.59 3.72 -11.47
N GLU A 127 -2.99 4.09 -10.33
CA GLU A 127 -1.63 3.75 -9.94
C GLU A 127 -1.57 2.57 -8.99
N ALA A 128 -2.55 2.48 -8.07
CA ALA A 128 -2.76 1.31 -7.25
C ALA A 128 -4.22 1.18 -6.79
N THR A 129 -4.73 -0.05 -6.82
CA THR A 129 -5.98 -0.41 -6.15
C THR A 129 -5.68 -1.22 -4.90
N TYR A 130 -6.44 -0.94 -3.84
CA TYR A 130 -6.28 -1.53 -2.52
C TYR A 130 -7.58 -2.23 -2.12
N VAL A 131 -7.49 -3.53 -1.82
CA VAL A 131 -8.61 -4.33 -1.31
C VAL A 131 -8.30 -4.68 0.14
N GLY A 132 -9.03 -4.06 1.06
CA GLY A 132 -8.95 -4.31 2.50
C GLY A 132 -9.89 -5.43 2.90
N VAL A 133 -9.40 -6.39 3.68
CA VAL A 133 -10.22 -7.47 4.19
C VAL A 133 -9.94 -7.65 5.68
N ASP A 134 -10.99 -7.52 6.49
CA ASP A 134 -11.05 -8.08 7.83
C ASP A 134 -11.72 -9.47 7.72
N PRO A 135 -10.95 -10.56 7.85
CA PRO A 135 -11.51 -11.90 7.69
C PRO A 135 -12.41 -12.30 8.87
N GLY A 136 -12.32 -11.64 10.03
CA GLY A 136 -13.07 -12.02 11.23
C GLY A 136 -12.79 -13.45 11.72
N THR A 137 -11.63 -14.01 11.33
CA THR A 137 -11.25 -15.40 11.64
C THR A 137 -10.29 -15.46 12.82
N GLY A 138 -10.41 -16.50 13.64
CA GLY A 138 -9.44 -16.79 14.71
C GLY A 138 -8.10 -17.32 14.17
N PRO A 139 -7.13 -17.62 15.08
CA PRO A 139 -5.86 -18.23 14.71
C PRO A 139 -6.07 -19.53 13.92
N GLY A 140 -5.33 -19.69 12.83
CA GLY A 140 -5.48 -20.83 11.94
C GLY A 140 -4.60 -20.72 10.70
N HIS A 141 -4.69 -21.73 9.83
CA HIS A 141 -4.00 -21.75 8.55
C HIS A 141 -4.98 -21.37 7.45
N TYR A 142 -4.59 -20.38 6.64
CA TYR A 142 -5.41 -19.91 5.53
C TYR A 142 -4.59 -19.73 4.27
N GLU A 143 -5.24 -19.76 3.12
CA GLU A 143 -4.60 -19.56 1.83
C GLU A 143 -5.39 -18.61 0.93
N LEU A 144 -4.64 -17.82 0.16
CA LEU A 144 -5.10 -17.11 -1.04
C LEU A 144 -4.29 -17.62 -2.23
N VAL A 145 -4.96 -18.05 -3.30
CA VAL A 145 -4.30 -18.51 -4.52
C VAL A 145 -4.49 -17.47 -5.60
N PHE A 146 -3.40 -16.80 -5.99
CA PHE A 146 -3.41 -15.77 -7.03
C PHE A 146 -2.99 -16.37 -8.38
N ALA A 147 -3.85 -16.24 -9.38
CA ALA A 147 -3.60 -16.61 -10.77
C ALA A 147 -4.10 -15.49 -11.69
N ASP A 148 -3.39 -15.29 -12.81
CA ASP A 148 -3.77 -14.37 -13.90
C ASP A 148 -4.21 -12.97 -13.42
N VAL A 149 -3.49 -12.41 -12.45
CA VAL A 149 -3.82 -11.09 -11.86
C VAL A 149 -3.54 -9.99 -12.89
N PRO A 150 -4.55 -9.20 -13.33
CA PRO A 150 -4.39 -8.27 -14.46
C PRO A 150 -3.80 -6.93 -14.01
N VAL A 151 -2.52 -6.96 -13.62
CA VAL A 151 -1.72 -5.79 -13.24
C VAL A 151 -0.53 -5.62 -14.20
N ASP A 152 -0.17 -4.38 -14.51
CA ASP A 152 0.98 -4.08 -15.39
C ASP A 152 2.31 -3.91 -14.64
N ALA A 153 2.27 -3.88 -13.31
CA ALA A 153 3.47 -3.86 -12.47
C ALA A 153 3.57 -5.14 -11.62
N PHE A 154 2.98 -5.14 -10.43
CA PHE A 154 3.00 -6.27 -9.51
C PHE A 154 1.81 -6.21 -8.55
N TRP A 155 1.62 -7.27 -7.77
CA TRP A 155 0.68 -7.27 -6.66
C TRP A 155 1.36 -7.71 -5.37
N SER A 156 0.78 -7.36 -4.23
CA SER A 156 1.24 -7.79 -2.91
C SER A 156 0.10 -8.01 -1.94
N VAL A 157 0.32 -8.90 -0.96
CA VAL A 157 -0.52 -9.06 0.23
C VAL A 157 0.31 -8.69 1.44
N SER A 158 -0.24 -7.90 2.35
CA SER A 158 0.41 -7.59 3.64
C SER A 158 -0.60 -7.71 4.77
N VAL A 159 -0.17 -8.21 5.93
CA VAL A 159 -1.01 -8.42 7.12
C VAL A 159 -0.72 -7.37 8.17
N TYR A 160 -1.76 -6.87 8.84
CA TYR A 160 -1.70 -5.91 9.92
C TYR A 160 -2.41 -6.46 11.15
N ASN A 161 -2.00 -6.03 12.34
CA ASN A 161 -2.72 -6.31 13.57
C ASN A 161 -3.99 -5.46 13.69
N ALA A 162 -4.76 -5.68 14.77
CA ALA A 162 -6.01 -4.97 15.04
C ALA A 162 -5.86 -3.43 15.12
N ALA A 163 -4.65 -2.93 15.38
CA ALA A 163 -4.34 -1.49 15.40
C ALA A 163 -3.93 -0.94 14.03
N GLY A 164 -3.85 -1.77 12.99
CA GLY A 164 -3.48 -1.37 11.63
C GLY A 164 -1.97 -1.28 11.37
N PHE A 165 -1.15 -1.94 12.20
CA PHE A 165 0.31 -1.92 12.08
C PHE A 165 0.88 -3.30 11.75
N PHE A 166 2.09 -3.33 11.17
CA PHE A 166 2.88 -4.56 11.14
C PHE A 166 3.26 -4.94 12.56
N GLU A 167 2.97 -6.18 12.94
CA GLU A 167 3.30 -6.71 14.25
C GLU A 167 4.57 -7.55 14.16
N PRO A 168 5.67 -7.14 14.82
CA PRO A 168 6.94 -7.84 14.73
C PRO A 168 6.83 -9.33 15.04
N ASN A 169 7.47 -10.17 14.22
CA ASN A 169 7.60 -11.60 14.47
C ASN A 169 9.02 -12.10 14.18
N GLU A 170 9.38 -13.27 14.73
CA GLU A 170 10.75 -13.80 14.73
C GLU A 170 11.35 -14.00 13.33
N LYS A 171 10.50 -14.15 12.31
CA LYS A 171 10.90 -14.42 10.92
C LYS A 171 10.71 -13.23 9.99
N ASN A 172 10.23 -12.10 10.50
CA ASN A 172 9.89 -10.91 9.71
C ASN A 172 8.92 -11.18 8.53
N LEU A 173 7.94 -12.06 8.74
CA LEU A 173 6.99 -12.49 7.72
C LEU A 173 5.73 -11.62 7.77
N TYR A 174 5.71 -10.54 6.99
CA TYR A 174 4.61 -9.57 6.98
C TYR A 174 3.90 -9.45 5.63
N THR A 175 4.56 -9.87 4.55
CA THR A 175 4.09 -9.61 3.19
C THR A 175 4.62 -10.62 2.18
N VAL A 176 3.82 -10.86 1.13
CA VAL A 176 4.20 -11.61 -0.07
C VAL A 176 3.85 -10.75 -1.29
N ASN A 177 4.65 -10.83 -2.36
CA ASN A 177 4.39 -10.14 -3.61
C ASN A 177 4.67 -11.03 -4.83
N SER A 178 4.19 -10.61 -5.99
CA SER A 178 4.29 -11.39 -7.24
C SER A 178 5.69 -11.43 -7.87
N VAL A 179 6.60 -10.56 -7.43
CA VAL A 179 7.97 -10.46 -7.97
C VAL A 179 8.86 -11.50 -7.29
N THR A 180 8.84 -11.55 -5.96
CA THR A 180 9.69 -12.44 -5.16
C THR A 180 8.98 -13.72 -4.68
N GLY A 181 7.66 -13.79 -4.84
CA GLY A 181 6.86 -14.95 -4.44
C GLY A 181 7.23 -16.21 -5.21
N VAL A 182 7.31 -17.33 -4.48
CA VAL A 182 7.54 -18.65 -5.05
C VAL A 182 6.30 -19.10 -5.81
N ARG A 183 6.46 -19.48 -7.08
CA ARG A 183 5.38 -19.94 -7.94
C ARG A 183 5.13 -21.44 -7.79
N ASN A 184 3.88 -21.83 -7.92
CA ASN A 184 3.45 -23.20 -8.11
C ASN A 184 3.75 -23.65 -9.55
N ASP A 185 3.63 -24.95 -9.82
CA ASP A 185 3.90 -25.53 -11.15
C ASP A 185 2.97 -25.00 -12.25
N ASP A 186 1.76 -24.57 -11.89
CA ASP A 186 0.79 -23.93 -12.80
C ASP A 186 1.02 -22.42 -12.99
N GLY A 187 2.07 -21.87 -12.38
CA GLY A 187 2.42 -20.45 -12.44
C GLY A 187 1.69 -19.56 -11.44
N SER A 188 0.72 -20.09 -10.69
CA SER A 188 0.04 -19.36 -9.61
C SER A 188 0.97 -19.12 -8.41
N ILE A 189 0.58 -18.21 -7.52
CA ILE A 189 1.25 -18.01 -6.23
C ILE A 189 0.23 -18.21 -5.12
N THR A 190 0.51 -19.18 -4.24
CA THR A 190 -0.24 -19.36 -3.00
C THR A 190 0.40 -18.51 -1.90
N VAL A 191 -0.36 -17.56 -1.35
CA VAL A 191 -0.03 -16.82 -0.12
C VAL A 191 -0.61 -17.60 1.05
N ARG A 192 0.23 -17.92 2.03
CA ARG A 192 -0.14 -18.75 3.18
C ARG A 192 -0.12 -17.91 4.44
N PHE A 193 -1.19 -18.00 5.22
CA PHE A 193 -1.35 -17.31 6.48
C PHE A 193 -1.20 -18.34 7.58
N ILE A 194 -0.27 -18.09 8.50
CA ILE A 194 0.06 -19.03 9.58
C ILE A 194 -0.02 -18.33 10.94
N PRO A 195 -0.44 -19.03 12.02
CA PRO A 195 -0.62 -18.40 13.32
C PRO A 195 0.70 -18.09 14.04
N ASP A 196 1.75 -18.85 13.75
CA ASP A 196 3.07 -18.71 14.38
C ASP A 196 4.18 -19.32 13.51
N THR A 197 5.42 -19.28 13.99
CA THR A 197 6.61 -19.79 13.29
C THR A 197 7.29 -20.96 14.01
N SER A 198 6.55 -21.67 14.89
CA SER A 198 7.08 -22.75 15.72
C SER A 198 7.36 -24.05 14.95
N GLY A 199 6.74 -24.22 13.77
CA GLY A 199 6.91 -25.37 12.88
C GLY A 199 7.70 -25.06 11.60
N ASP A 200 7.57 -25.94 10.61
CA ASP A 200 8.08 -25.66 9.27
C ASP A 200 7.32 -24.47 8.66
N VAL A 201 8.08 -23.51 8.12
CA VAL A 201 7.52 -22.28 7.55
C VAL A 201 7.47 -22.47 6.04
N PRO A 202 6.27 -22.64 5.44
CA PRO A 202 6.19 -22.86 4.02
C PRO A 202 6.57 -21.59 3.25
N PRO A 203 6.96 -21.72 1.96
CA PRO A 203 7.14 -20.57 1.10
C PRO A 203 5.89 -19.69 1.05
N ASN A 204 6.11 -18.38 0.89
CA ASN A 204 5.06 -17.35 0.84
C ASN A 204 4.19 -17.29 2.11
N ALA A 205 4.75 -17.62 3.27
CA ALA A 205 4.06 -17.50 4.54
C ALA A 205 4.05 -16.05 5.07
N ILE A 206 2.93 -15.67 5.68
CA ILE A 206 2.75 -14.44 6.45
C ILE A 206 2.19 -14.83 7.82
N VAL A 207 2.75 -14.28 8.89
CA VAL A 207 2.25 -14.53 10.25
C VAL A 207 1.03 -13.67 10.52
N THR A 208 -0.03 -14.27 11.06
CA THR A 208 -1.28 -13.58 11.40
C THR A 208 -1.39 -13.32 12.90
N PRO A 209 -1.27 -12.05 13.35
CA PRO A 209 -1.52 -11.70 14.74
C PRO A 209 -3.00 -11.83 15.12
N GLU A 210 -3.32 -11.69 16.40
CA GLU A 210 -4.71 -11.66 16.85
C GLU A 210 -5.46 -10.45 16.27
N GLY A 211 -6.70 -10.67 15.81
CA GLY A 211 -7.51 -9.61 15.19
C GLY A 211 -6.91 -9.05 13.89
N TRP A 212 -6.15 -9.87 13.17
CA TRP A 212 -5.49 -9.46 11.94
C TRP A 212 -6.46 -9.03 10.85
N ASN A 213 -6.00 -8.11 10.02
CA ASN A 213 -6.59 -7.76 8.73
C ASN A 213 -5.49 -7.80 7.67
N TYR A 214 -5.86 -7.80 6.39
CA TYR A 214 -4.90 -7.78 5.31
C TYR A 214 -5.30 -6.85 4.18
N LEU A 215 -4.29 -6.36 3.47
CA LEU A 215 -4.46 -5.51 2.31
C LEU A 215 -3.84 -6.19 1.08
N ILE A 216 -4.66 -6.40 0.05
CA ILE A 216 -4.19 -6.74 -1.28
C ILE A 216 -3.95 -5.44 -2.03
N ARG A 217 -2.74 -5.28 -2.59
CA ARG A 217 -2.35 -4.12 -3.40
C ARG A 217 -2.12 -4.56 -4.82
N LEU A 218 -2.76 -3.87 -5.77
CA LEU A 218 -2.71 -4.15 -7.20
C LEU A 218 -2.11 -2.92 -7.86
N TYR A 219 -0.84 -2.97 -8.28
CA TYR A 219 -0.11 -1.82 -8.82
C TYR A 219 -0.27 -1.74 -10.33
N ARG A 220 -0.70 -0.57 -10.81
CA ARG A 220 -1.13 -0.33 -12.20
C ARG A 220 -2.16 -1.38 -12.64
N PRO A 221 -3.33 -1.42 -11.97
CA PRO A 221 -4.39 -2.35 -12.31
C PRO A 221 -4.93 -2.06 -13.71
N ARG A 222 -5.23 -3.10 -14.48
CA ARG A 222 -5.95 -2.96 -15.75
C ARG A 222 -7.45 -2.81 -15.51
N ALA A 223 -8.18 -2.50 -16.59
CA ALA A 223 -9.62 -2.30 -16.57
C ALA A 223 -10.39 -3.48 -15.98
N GLU A 224 -9.92 -4.72 -16.14
CA GLU A 224 -10.57 -5.91 -15.61
C GLU A 224 -10.74 -5.88 -14.09
N ILE A 225 -9.81 -5.27 -13.34
CA ILE A 225 -9.95 -5.04 -11.90
C ILE A 225 -10.96 -3.91 -11.63
N LEU A 226 -10.84 -2.81 -12.37
CA LEU A 226 -11.63 -1.59 -12.15
C LEU A 226 -13.12 -1.79 -12.50
N ASP A 227 -13.40 -2.60 -13.51
CA ASP A 227 -14.72 -2.96 -13.98
C ASP A 227 -15.32 -4.16 -13.21
N GLY A 228 -14.57 -4.73 -12.25
CA GLY A 228 -14.99 -5.86 -11.42
C GLY A 228 -15.09 -7.20 -12.16
N ILE A 229 -14.50 -7.31 -13.35
CA ILE A 229 -14.44 -8.56 -14.15
C ILE A 229 -13.52 -9.57 -13.45
N TRP A 230 -12.38 -9.10 -12.95
CA TRP A 230 -11.50 -9.87 -12.09
C TRP A 230 -11.77 -9.52 -10.64
N THR A 231 -11.91 -10.53 -9.80
CA THR A 231 -12.06 -10.37 -8.35
C THR A 231 -10.91 -11.04 -7.60
N PRO A 232 -10.50 -10.49 -6.44
CA PRO A 232 -9.49 -11.12 -5.60
C PRO A 232 -9.86 -12.54 -5.19
N PRO A 233 -8.88 -13.42 -4.97
CA PRO A 233 -9.15 -14.75 -4.46
C PRO A 233 -9.83 -14.70 -3.09
N VAL A 234 -10.66 -15.70 -2.82
CA VAL A 234 -11.33 -15.87 -1.53
C VAL A 234 -10.40 -16.59 -0.56
N LEU A 235 -10.30 -16.07 0.67
CA LEU A 235 -9.54 -16.69 1.75
C LEU A 235 -10.14 -18.06 2.11
N LYS A 236 -9.31 -19.10 2.08
CA LYS A 236 -9.74 -20.47 2.42
C LYS A 236 -9.02 -20.96 3.66
N ALA A 237 -9.76 -21.51 4.62
CA ALA A 237 -9.17 -22.26 5.73
C ALA A 237 -8.60 -23.59 5.22
N VAL A 238 -7.43 -23.97 5.71
CA VAL A 238 -6.77 -25.24 5.37
C VAL A 238 -6.39 -26.02 6.64
N ALA A 239 -6.42 -27.34 6.56
CA ALA A 239 -5.91 -28.19 7.63
C ALA A 239 -4.38 -28.19 7.61
N GLN A 240 -3.74 -28.29 8.78
CA GLN A 240 -2.31 -28.61 8.83
C GLN A 240 -2.07 -29.99 8.22
N SER A 241 -1.21 -30.05 7.22
CA SER A 241 -0.66 -31.30 6.67
C SER A 241 0.47 -31.83 7.55
#